data_AF-A0A7D9JJU9-F1
#
_entry.id   AF-A0A7D9JJU9-F1
#
_cell.length_a   1.000
_cell.length_b   1.000
_cell.length_c   1.000
_cell.angle_alpha   90.00
_cell.angle_beta   90.00
_cell.angle_gamma   90.00
#
_symmetry.space_group_name_H-M   'P 1'
#
loop_
_entity.id
_entity.type
_entity.pdbx_description
1 polymer ?
#
loop_
_entity_poly.entity_id
_entity_poly.type
_entity_poly.pdbx_seq_one_letter_code
_entity_poly.pdbx_strand_id
1 'polypeptide(L)'
;MAGKKKRSVYRKSKKGRQFTGLQRYANKTKTQENVLINEGHLILSEDSSGRNGLMSDLTIKCNICSESTSCGTSLSVSERGKSYDVNRRAVYHSLETGSGYEGLVTFCSIMNMPCLSLPFYHKMVDTILVAVEAKAQEEMQLAGFIFSVIQLL
;
A
#
# COMPACT_ATOMS: atom_id res chain seq x y z
N MET A 1 23.20 -6.88 -55.23
CA MET A 1 21.89 -6.58 -54.63
C MET A 1 22.05 -6.45 -53.12
N ALA A 2 22.10 -5.22 -52.61
CA ALA A 2 22.47 -4.92 -51.22
C ALA A 2 21.25 -4.99 -50.29
N GLY A 3 21.30 -5.88 -49.29
CA GLY A 3 20.26 -6.05 -48.28
C GLY A 3 20.14 -4.84 -47.36
N LYS A 4 18.93 -4.27 -47.28
CA LYS A 4 18.62 -3.14 -46.38
C LYS A 4 18.46 -3.68 -44.95
N LYS A 5 19.46 -3.48 -44.08
CA LYS A 5 19.34 -3.71 -42.63
C LYS A 5 18.42 -2.64 -42.02
N LYS A 6 17.20 -3.02 -41.61
CA LYS A 6 16.32 -2.16 -40.80
C LYS A 6 16.93 -2.02 -39.40
N ARG A 7 17.35 -0.80 -39.02
CA ARG A 7 17.77 -0.49 -37.65
C ARG A 7 16.52 -0.35 -36.78
N SER A 8 16.29 -1.27 -35.87
CA SER A 8 15.27 -1.10 -34.81
C SER A 8 15.75 -0.02 -33.85
N VAL A 9 15.05 1.11 -33.79
CA VAL A 9 15.27 2.11 -32.74
C VAL A 9 14.61 1.59 -31.47
N TYR A 10 15.35 0.79 -30.70
CA TYR A 10 14.94 0.43 -29.35
C TYR A 10 15.02 1.68 -28.48
N ARG A 11 13.88 2.33 -28.25
CA ARG A 11 13.77 3.42 -27.27
C ARG A 11 13.73 2.76 -25.90
N LYS A 12 14.84 2.83 -25.15
CA LYS A 12 14.88 2.36 -23.75
C LYS A 12 13.70 2.98 -23.02
N SER A 13 12.82 2.15 -22.42
CA SER A 13 11.80 2.67 -21.51
C SER A 13 12.53 3.44 -20.41
N LYS A 14 12.10 4.68 -20.14
CA LYS A 14 12.58 5.39 -18.95
C LYS A 14 12.24 4.48 -17.77
N LYS A 15 13.26 4.00 -17.03
CA LYS A 15 13.04 3.41 -15.72
C LYS A 15 12.21 4.41 -14.94
N GLY A 16 10.97 4.05 -14.59
CA GLY A 16 10.17 4.83 -13.65
C GLY A 16 11.03 5.12 -12.42
N ARG A 17 10.96 6.35 -11.93
CA ARG A 17 11.68 6.68 -10.68
C ARG A 17 11.19 5.70 -9.62
N GLN A 18 12.13 5.04 -8.94
CA GLN A 18 11.78 4.28 -7.75
C GLN A 18 11.08 5.23 -6.78
N PHE A 19 10.00 4.72 -6.20
CA PHE A 19 9.17 5.42 -5.23
C PHE A 19 10.06 5.96 -4.10
N THR A 20 10.39 7.25 -4.11
CA THR A 20 10.95 7.93 -2.94
C THR A 20 9.79 8.28 -2.02
N GLY A 21 9.09 7.25 -1.56
CA GLY A 21 8.18 7.38 -0.44
C GLY A 21 9.03 7.74 0.76
N LEU A 22 9.21 9.03 1.02
CA LEU A 22 9.57 9.53 2.33
C LEU A 22 8.45 9.07 3.26
N GLN A 23 8.59 7.86 3.78
CA GLN A 23 7.80 7.35 4.88
C GLN A 23 8.15 8.22 6.07
N ARG A 24 7.42 9.33 6.23
CA ARG A 24 7.35 10.05 7.49
C ARG A 24 6.54 9.19 8.45
N TYR A 25 7.13 8.07 8.90
CA TYR A 25 6.68 7.44 10.12
C TYR A 25 7.00 8.42 11.24
N ALA A 26 5.98 9.14 11.70
CA ALA A 26 6.03 9.67 13.05
C ALA A 26 6.13 8.45 13.97
N ASN A 27 7.31 8.24 14.57
CA ASN A 27 7.52 7.24 15.59
C ASN A 27 6.58 7.53 16.76
N LYS A 28 5.38 6.93 16.76
CA LYS A 28 4.66 6.68 17.99
C LYS A 28 5.40 5.52 18.65
N THR A 29 6.37 5.85 19.49
CA THR A 29 6.92 4.94 20.49
C THR A 29 5.75 4.37 21.28
N LYS A 30 5.27 3.18 20.90
CA LYS A 30 4.49 2.35 21.80
C LYS A 30 5.45 1.96 22.91
N THR A 31 5.12 2.35 24.13
CA THR A 31 5.75 1.85 25.35
C THR A 31 5.83 0.33 25.23
N GLN A 32 7.05 -0.20 25.08
CA GLN A 32 7.30 -1.63 25.13
C GLN A 32 7.37 -2.00 26.61
N GLU A 33 6.33 -2.65 27.11
CA GLU A 33 6.45 -3.41 28.34
C GLU A 33 7.15 -4.72 28.02
N ASN A 34 8.36 -4.87 28.53
CA ASN A 34 9.15 -6.09 28.40
C ASN A 34 8.59 -7.12 29.40
N VAL A 35 7.74 -8.02 28.94
CA VAL A 35 7.34 -9.19 29.74
C VAL A 35 8.42 -10.26 29.60
N LEU A 36 9.17 -10.50 30.67
CA LEU A 36 10.14 -11.61 30.76
C LEU A 36 9.37 -12.93 30.86
N ILE A 37 9.26 -13.64 29.75
CA ILE A 37 8.59 -14.95 29.68
C ILE A 37 9.64 -16.03 29.92
N ASN A 38 9.76 -16.47 31.17
CA ASN A 38 10.53 -17.65 31.51
C ASN A 38 9.59 -18.86 31.32
N GLU A 39 9.71 -19.57 30.19
CA GLU A 39 9.01 -20.83 29.86
C GLU A 39 7.51 -20.77 29.42
N GLY A 40 6.99 -19.60 29.01
CA GLY A 40 5.63 -19.47 28.48
C GLY A 40 5.50 -19.63 26.97
N HIS A 41 4.43 -20.31 26.53
CA HIS A 41 4.03 -20.34 25.12
C HIS A 41 3.18 -19.11 24.76
N LEU A 42 3.55 -18.40 23.70
CA LEU A 42 2.76 -17.33 23.11
C LEU A 42 1.84 -17.90 22.03
N ILE A 43 0.54 -17.64 22.17
CA ILE A 43 -0.46 -18.00 21.18
C ILE A 43 -0.76 -16.75 20.36
N LEU A 44 -0.38 -16.78 19.09
CA LEU A 44 -0.79 -15.78 18.11
C LEU A 44 -2.07 -16.26 17.43
N SER A 45 -3.08 -15.41 17.41
CA SER A 45 -4.37 -15.68 16.77
C SER A 45 -4.82 -14.48 15.94
N GLU A 46 -5.53 -14.72 14.84
CA GLU A 46 -6.17 -13.68 14.05
C GLU A 46 -7.67 -13.68 14.34
N ASP A 47 -8.24 -12.51 14.60
CA ASP A 47 -9.70 -12.37 14.60
C ASP A 47 -10.22 -12.23 13.17
N SER A 48 -10.72 -13.35 12.64
CA SER A 48 -11.31 -13.38 11.30
C SER A 48 -12.65 -12.64 11.17
N SER A 49 -13.33 -12.33 12.28
CA SER A 49 -14.65 -11.68 12.29
C SER A 49 -14.57 -10.16 12.05
N GLY A 50 -13.47 -9.52 12.46
CA GLY A 50 -13.19 -8.10 12.25
C GLY A 50 -12.55 -7.76 10.90
N ARG A 51 -12.34 -8.76 10.03
CA ARG A 51 -11.50 -8.62 8.84
C ARG A 51 -12.03 -7.59 7.85
N ASN A 52 -11.18 -6.63 7.47
CA ASN A 52 -11.52 -5.56 6.55
C ASN A 52 -10.51 -5.49 5.39
N GLY A 53 -10.78 -6.28 4.35
CA GLY A 53 -9.86 -6.43 3.23
C GLY A 53 -8.60 -7.18 3.63
N LEU A 54 -7.45 -6.53 3.44
CA LEU A 54 -6.11 -7.06 3.73
C LEU A 54 -5.63 -6.76 5.15
N MET A 55 -6.42 -6.01 5.94
CA MET A 55 -6.09 -5.75 7.33
C MET A 55 -6.56 -6.92 8.20
N SER A 56 -5.68 -7.29 9.14
CA SER A 56 -5.90 -8.34 10.13
C SER A 56 -5.73 -7.77 11.53
N ASP A 57 -6.60 -8.18 12.44
CA ASP A 57 -6.45 -7.94 13.88
C ASP A 57 -5.82 -9.17 14.51
N LEU A 58 -4.61 -9.00 15.04
CA LEU A 58 -3.83 -10.06 15.68
C LEU A 58 -3.97 -9.95 17.19
N THR A 59 -4.23 -11.06 17.86
CA THR A 59 -4.22 -11.17 19.31
C THR A 59 -3.10 -12.09 19.74
N ILE A 60 -2.19 -11.56 20.56
CA ILE A 60 -1.10 -12.30 21.19
C ILE A 60 -1.54 -12.57 22.62
N LYS A 61 -1.62 -13.84 23.00
CA LYS A 61 -1.96 -14.28 24.35
C LYS A 61 -0.85 -15.14 24.94
N CYS A 62 -0.43 -14.82 26.16
CA CYS A 62 0.44 -15.71 26.93
C CYS A 62 -0.40 -16.77 27.65
N ASN A 63 -0.02 -18.04 27.54
CA ASN A 63 -0.72 -19.13 28.20
C ASN A 63 -0.56 -19.11 29.74
N ILE A 64 0.52 -18.51 30.26
CA ILE A 64 0.84 -18.54 31.69
C ILE A 64 0.22 -17.34 32.43
N CYS A 65 0.53 -16.11 32.02
CA CYS A 65 0.01 -14.93 32.70
C CYS A 65 -1.41 -14.54 32.25
N SER A 66 -1.98 -15.24 31.26
CA SER A 66 -3.29 -14.95 30.66
C SER A 66 -3.44 -13.52 30.10
N GLU A 67 -2.33 -12.77 30.03
CA GLU A 67 -2.29 -11.45 29.44
C GLU A 67 -2.41 -11.56 27.93
N SER A 68 -3.21 -10.66 27.35
CA SER A 68 -3.44 -10.60 25.92
C SER A 68 -3.31 -9.18 25.41
N THR A 69 -2.62 -9.02 24.30
CA THR A 69 -2.55 -7.74 23.58
C THR A 69 -3.06 -7.93 22.16
N SER A 70 -3.88 -7.00 21.69
CA SER A 70 -4.33 -6.97 20.30
C SER A 70 -3.61 -5.88 19.52
N CYS A 71 -3.29 -6.18 18.27
CA CYS A 71 -2.68 -5.24 17.35
C CYS A 71 -3.17 -5.46 15.92
N GLY A 72 -3.62 -4.38 15.27
CA GLY A 72 -3.93 -4.39 13.85
C GLY A 72 -2.66 -4.33 13.01
N THR A 73 -2.64 -5.04 11.88
CA THR A 73 -1.51 -5.05 10.92
C THR A 73 -1.35 -3.74 10.15
N SER A 74 -2.36 -2.87 10.18
CA SER A 74 -2.37 -1.60 9.46
C SER A 74 -3.13 -0.51 10.22
N LEU A 75 -2.76 0.75 9.97
CA LEU A 75 -3.42 1.91 10.55
C LEU A 75 -4.70 2.24 9.79
N SER A 76 -5.73 2.68 10.52
CA SER A 76 -6.92 3.28 9.90
C SER A 76 -6.55 4.62 9.27
N VAL A 77 -7.04 4.86 8.05
CA VAL A 77 -6.85 6.09 7.26
C VAL A 77 -8.12 6.94 7.19
N SER A 78 -9.22 6.47 7.77
CA SER A 78 -10.46 7.22 7.85
C SER A 78 -10.82 7.54 9.29
N GLU A 79 -11.33 8.74 9.54
CA GLU A 79 -11.86 9.14 10.86
C GLU A 79 -12.96 8.19 11.35
N ARG A 80 -13.70 7.56 10.42
CA ARG A 80 -14.74 6.58 10.72
C ARG A 80 -14.23 5.13 10.88
N GLY A 81 -12.93 4.88 10.84
CA GLY A 81 -12.34 3.57 11.14
C GLY A 81 -12.51 2.45 10.09
N LYS A 82 -13.16 2.71 8.95
CA LYS A 82 -13.57 1.63 8.00
C LYS A 82 -12.60 1.37 6.85
N SER A 83 -11.48 2.10 6.77
CA SER A 83 -10.50 1.97 5.70
C SER A 83 -9.10 1.95 6.29
N TYR A 84 -8.29 0.97 5.87
CA TYR A 84 -6.93 0.78 6.33
C TYR A 84 -5.90 1.10 5.24
N ASP A 85 -4.70 1.50 5.64
CA ASP A 85 -3.63 1.93 4.73
C ASP A 85 -3.18 0.80 3.81
N VAL A 86 -3.11 -0.43 4.32
CA VAL A 86 -2.79 -1.63 3.55
C VAL A 86 -3.74 -1.83 2.37
N ASN A 87 -5.04 -1.54 2.55
CA ASN A 87 -6.03 -1.66 1.49
C ASN A 87 -5.76 -0.64 0.38
N ARG A 88 -5.51 0.63 0.73
CA ARG A 88 -5.21 1.68 -0.25
C ARG A 88 -3.94 1.37 -1.02
N ARG A 89 -2.88 0.91 -0.35
CA ARG A 89 -1.61 0.57 -0.99
C ARG A 89 -1.74 -0.61 -1.96
N ALA A 90 -2.49 -1.64 -1.59
CA ALA A 90 -2.72 -2.79 -2.45
C ALA A 90 -3.52 -2.40 -3.71
N VAL A 91 -4.58 -1.59 -3.55
CA VAL A 91 -5.35 -1.07 -4.70
C VAL A 91 -4.47 -0.18 -5.58
N TYR A 92 -3.72 0.76 -5.00
CA TYR A 92 -2.81 1.62 -5.75
C TYR A 92 -1.79 0.81 -6.55
N HIS A 93 -1.15 -0.18 -5.93
CA HIS A 93 -0.22 -1.08 -6.62
C HIS A 93 -0.88 -1.84 -7.78
N SER A 94 -2.12 -2.32 -7.60
CA SER A 94 -2.85 -3.00 -8.66
C SER A 94 -3.15 -2.09 -9.87
N LEU A 95 -3.39 -0.81 -9.63
CA LEU A 95 -3.60 0.20 -10.67
C LEU A 95 -2.29 0.52 -11.40
N GLU A 96 -1.22 0.79 -10.66
CA GLU A 96 0.10 1.12 -11.20
C GLU A 96 0.68 -0.01 -12.06
N THR A 97 0.41 -1.26 -11.69
CA THR A 97 0.86 -2.44 -12.46
C THR A 97 -0.05 -2.79 -13.63
N GLY A 98 -1.19 -2.12 -13.78
CA GLY A 98 -2.20 -2.43 -14.79
C GLY A 98 -2.88 -3.79 -14.58
N SER A 99 -2.74 -4.39 -13.40
CA SER A 99 -3.25 -5.72 -13.09
C SER A 99 -4.70 -5.69 -12.57
N GLY A 100 -5.15 -4.54 -12.07
CA GLY A 100 -6.52 -4.30 -11.66
C GLY A 100 -6.98 -5.23 -10.53
N TYR A 101 -8.29 -5.40 -10.41
CA TYR A 101 -8.87 -6.25 -9.37
C TYR A 101 -8.48 -7.73 -9.55
N GLU A 102 -8.51 -8.25 -10.77
CA GLU A 102 -8.21 -9.66 -11.04
C GLU A 102 -6.78 -10.03 -10.64
N GLY A 103 -5.80 -9.16 -10.95
CA GLY A 103 -4.42 -9.36 -10.53
C GLY A 103 -4.27 -9.32 -9.01
N LEU A 104 -4.99 -8.43 -8.34
CA LEU A 104 -4.98 -8.34 -6.88
C LEU A 104 -5.58 -9.59 -6.22
N VAL A 105 -6.72 -10.08 -6.73
CA VAL A 105 -7.33 -11.34 -6.26
C VAL A 105 -6.37 -12.51 -6.48
N THR A 106 -5.79 -12.62 -7.67
CA THR A 106 -4.83 -13.69 -8.01
C THR A 106 -3.64 -13.67 -7.06
N PHE A 107 -3.07 -12.50 -6.79
CA PHE A 107 -1.98 -12.34 -5.84
C PHE A 107 -2.38 -12.79 -4.43
N CYS A 108 -3.55 -12.37 -3.95
CA CYS A 108 -4.05 -12.77 -2.63
C CYS A 108 -4.25 -14.29 -2.55
N SER A 109 -4.82 -14.91 -3.60
CA SER A 109 -5.02 -16.36 -3.66
C SER A 109 -3.71 -17.14 -3.62
N ILE A 110 -2.69 -16.72 -4.37
CA ILE A 110 -1.36 -17.37 -4.36
C ILE A 110 -0.73 -17.32 -2.97
N MET A 111 -0.90 -16.19 -2.28
CA MET A 111 -0.33 -15.96 -0.95
C MET A 111 -1.19 -16.51 0.19
N ASN A 112 -2.32 -17.18 -0.12
CA ASN A 112 -3.32 -17.62 0.85
C ASN A 112 -3.78 -16.49 1.79
N MET A 113 -3.93 -15.29 1.24
CA MET A 113 -4.39 -14.09 1.97
C MET A 113 -5.84 -13.78 1.62
N PRO A 114 -6.61 -13.23 2.57
CA PRO A 114 -7.91 -12.64 2.25
C PRO A 114 -7.76 -11.48 1.27
N CYS A 115 -8.80 -11.23 0.48
CA CYS A 115 -8.83 -10.13 -0.48
C CYS A 115 -9.98 -9.16 -0.20
N LEU A 116 -9.87 -7.97 -0.77
CA LEU A 116 -10.91 -6.95 -0.80
C LEU A 116 -12.11 -7.45 -1.62
N SER A 117 -13.32 -7.07 -1.20
CA SER A 117 -14.51 -7.25 -2.03
C SER A 117 -14.47 -6.30 -3.22
N LEU A 118 -15.04 -6.72 -4.36
CA LEU A 118 -15.08 -5.90 -5.58
C LEU A 118 -15.70 -4.50 -5.37
N PRO A 119 -16.83 -4.34 -4.65
CA PRO A 119 -17.39 -3.00 -4.40
C PRO A 119 -16.46 -2.11 -3.59
N PHE A 120 -15.76 -2.70 -2.60
CA PHE A 120 -14.83 -1.96 -1.76
C PHE A 120 -13.55 -1.58 -2.53
N TYR A 121 -13.10 -2.44 -3.44
CA TYR A 121 -12.01 -2.14 -4.38
C TYR A 121 -12.35 -0.89 -5.22
N HIS A 122 -13.50 -0.85 -5.89
CA HIS A 122 -13.89 0.30 -6.71
C HIS A 122 -13.97 1.60 -5.90
N LYS A 123 -14.54 1.55 -4.70
CA LYS A 123 -14.56 2.71 -3.80
C LYS A 123 -13.15 3.23 -3.47
N MET A 124 -12.18 2.32 -3.30
CA MET A 124 -10.79 2.70 -3.08
C MET A 124 -10.15 3.27 -4.34
N VAL A 125 -10.46 2.71 -5.52
CA VAL A 125 -10.01 3.25 -6.81
C VAL A 125 -10.46 4.70 -6.97
N ASP A 126 -11.74 5.01 -6.76
CA ASP A 126 -12.26 6.39 -6.86
C ASP A 126 -11.51 7.35 -5.92
N THR A 127 -11.28 6.91 -4.68
CA THR A 127 -10.54 7.71 -3.68
C THR A 127 -9.10 7.96 -4.11
N ILE A 128 -8.44 6.95 -4.68
CA ILE A 128 -7.05 7.03 -5.13
C ILE A 128 -6.94 7.92 -6.36
N LEU A 129 -7.83 7.78 -7.34
CA LEU A 129 -7.81 8.56 -8.57
C LEU A 129 -7.92 10.05 -8.29
N VAL A 130 -8.83 10.47 -7.39
CA VAL A 130 -8.94 11.87 -6.96
C VAL A 130 -7.61 12.40 -6.39
N ALA A 131 -6.93 11.61 -5.56
CA ALA A 131 -5.66 12.01 -4.97
C ALA A 131 -4.52 12.07 -6.02
N VAL A 132 -4.49 11.11 -6.95
CA VAL A 132 -3.50 11.05 -8.04
C VAL A 132 -3.70 12.23 -9.00
N GLU A 133 -4.93 12.55 -9.36
CA GLU A 133 -5.26 13.69 -10.23
C GLU A 133 -4.86 15.01 -9.58
N ALA A 134 -5.20 15.22 -8.30
CA ALA A 134 -4.77 16.41 -7.57
C ALA A 134 -3.25 16.56 -7.56
N LYS A 135 -2.52 15.46 -7.30
CA LYS A 135 -1.05 15.47 -7.32
C LYS A 135 -0.49 15.77 -8.71
N ALA A 136 -1.09 15.19 -9.75
CA ALA A 136 -0.69 15.46 -11.13
C ALA A 136 -0.91 16.93 -11.51
N GLN A 137 -2.02 17.53 -11.10
CA GLN A 137 -2.30 18.96 -11.33
C GLN A 137 -1.27 19.86 -10.62
N GLU A 138 -0.95 19.58 -9.36
CA GLU A 138 0.11 20.29 -8.63
C GLU A 138 1.46 20.22 -9.36
N GLU A 139 1.85 19.02 -9.81
CA GLU A 139 3.12 18.82 -10.52
C GLU A 139 3.14 19.53 -11.87
N MET A 140 2.02 19.52 -12.61
CA MET A 140 1.89 20.26 -13.88
C MET A 140 2.00 21.78 -13.66
N GLN A 141 1.39 22.32 -12.61
CA GLN A 141 1.48 23.75 -12.28
C GLN A 141 2.92 24.15 -11.92
N LEU A 142 3.60 23.35 -11.10
CA LEU A 142 5.00 23.58 -10.73
C LEU A 142 5.92 23.53 -11.96
N ALA A 143 5.71 22.57 -12.85
CA ALA A 143 6.47 22.48 -14.10
C ALA A 143 6.23 23.69 -15.01
N GLY A 144 4.98 24.16 -15.12
CA GLY A 144 4.64 25.37 -15.87
C GLY A 144 5.31 26.62 -15.31
N PHE A 145 5.32 26.78 -13.99
CA PHE A 145 6.02 27.88 -13.32
C PHE A 145 7.52 27.85 -13.60
N ILE A 146 8.17 26.69 -13.42
CA ILE A 146 9.61 26.54 -13.72
C ILE A 146 9.91 26.90 -15.17
N PHE A 147 9.09 26.46 -16.12
CA PHE A 147 9.27 26.78 -17.53
C PHE A 147 9.20 28.29 -17.79
N SER A 148 8.22 29.00 -17.19
CA SER A 148 8.11 30.46 -17.33
C SER A 148 9.31 31.22 -16.75
N VAL A 149 9.90 30.75 -15.65
CA VAL A 149 11.08 31.37 -15.03
C VAL A 149 12.32 31.17 -15.89
N ILE A 150 12.52 29.99 -16.47
CA ILE A 150 13.65 29.70 -17.36
C ILE A 150 13.58 30.56 -18.63
N GLN A 151 12.38 30.86 -19.14
CA GLN A 151 12.21 31.65 -20.36
C GLN A 151 12.48 33.16 -20.18
N LEU A 152 12.58 33.62 -18.92
CA LEU A 152 12.91 35.00 -18.55
C LEU A 152 14.39 35.22 -18.22
N LEU A 153 15.22 34.17 -18.29
CA LEU A 153 16.68 34.19 -18.10
C LEU A 153 17.40 34.01 -19.44
#